data_AF-W5WCN8-F1
#
_entry.id   AF-W5WCN8-F1
#
_cell.length_a   1.000
_cell.length_b   1.000
_cell.length_c   1.000
_cell.angle_alpha   90.00
_cell.angle_beta   90.00
_cell.angle_gamma   90.00
#
_symmetry.space_group_name_H-M   'P 1'
#
loop_
_entity.id
_entity.type
_entity.pdbx_description
1 polymer ?
#
loop_
_entity_poly.entity_id
_entity_poly.type
_entity_poly.pdbx_seq_one_letter_code
_entity_poly.pdbx_strand_id
1 'polypeptide(L)' 'MVADHYPKSRRELVAAGADPNDPQHGRGLCVACHNAQTARLQPGHRFGRER' A
#
# COMPACT_ATOMS: atom_id res chain seq x y z
N MET A 1 8.65 -10.98 3.01
CA MET A 1 8.07 -9.81 3.70
C MET A 1 7.56 -8.89 2.61
N VAL A 2 6.35 -8.32 2.75
CA VAL A 2 5.78 -7.43 1.74
C VAL A 2 5.88 -6.00 2.26
N ALA A 3 6.36 -5.09 1.42
CA ALA A 3 6.45 -3.68 1.74
C ALA A 3 5.04 -3.06 1.64
N ASP A 4 4.48 -2.70 2.79
CA ASP A 4 3.24 -1.93 2.88
C ASP A 4 3.62 -0.46 3.15
N HIS A 5 2.91 0.51 2.56
CA HIS A 5 3.28 1.92 2.75
C HIS A 5 2.61 2.45 4.04
N TYR A 6 3.38 3.10 4.93
CA TYR A 6 2.90 3.69 6.19
C TYR A 6 3.77 4.89 6.58
N PRO A 7 3.21 5.97 7.17
CA PRO A 7 1.79 6.21 7.44
C PRO A 7 0.99 6.64 6.20
N LYS A 8 1.66 7.09 5.15
CA LYS A 8 1.04 7.51 3.90
C LYS A 8 0.90 6.32 2.96
N SER A 9 -0.22 6.24 2.25
CA SER A 9 -0.41 5.29 1.15
C SER A 9 0.52 5.62 -0.02
N ARG A 10 0.74 4.63 -0.90
CA ARG A 10 1.49 4.85 -2.16
C ARG A 10 0.94 6.01 -2.98
N ARG A 11 -0.39 6.17 -3.00
CA ARG A 11 -1.06 7.26 -3.73
C ARG A 11 -0.71 8.63 -3.14
N GLU A 12 -0.71 8.76 -1.82
CA GLU A 12 -0.35 10.01 -1.14
C GLU A 12 1.12 10.38 -1.34
N LEU A 13 2.02 9.39 -1.37
CA LEU A 13 3.44 9.63 -1.65
C LEU A 13 3.65 10.14 -3.08
N VAL A 14 3.02 9.48 -4.06
CA VAL A 14 3.06 9.92 -5.46
C VAL A 14 2.45 11.33 -5.62
N ALA A 15 1.32 11.60 -4.98
CA ALA A 15 0.67 12.92 -5.02
C ALA A 15 1.52 14.02 -4.37
N ALA A 16 2.31 13.68 -3.34
CA ALA A 16 3.24 14.58 -2.67
C ALA A 16 4.59 14.73 -3.40
N GLY A 17 4.81 14.02 -4.51
CA GLY A 17 6.11 13.97 -5.19
C GLY A 17 7.21 13.27 -4.38
N ALA A 18 6.85 12.52 -3.35
CA ALA A 18 7.77 11.71 -2.56
C ALA A 18 8.07 10.38 -3.27
N ASP A 19 9.23 9.78 -3.00
CA ASP A 19 9.54 8.44 -3.51
C ASP A 19 8.68 7.40 -2.78
N PRO A 20 7.74 6.72 -3.47
CA PRO A 20 6.93 5.70 -2.85
C PRO A 20 7.72 4.45 -2.45
N ASN A 21 8.91 4.23 -3.01
CA ASN A 21 9.75 3.08 -2.68
C ASN A 21 10.77 3.41 -1.58
N ASP A 22 10.74 4.62 -1.01
CA ASP A 22 11.59 4.99 0.11
C ASP A 22 11.32 4.06 1.30
N PRO A 23 12.33 3.33 1.81
CA PRO A 23 12.17 2.41 2.93
C PRO A 23 11.66 3.09 4.21
N GLN A 24 11.82 4.41 4.36
CA GLN A 24 11.24 5.18 5.47
C GLN A 24 9.71 5.20 5.46
N HIS A 25 9.10 5.05 4.27
CA HIS A 25 7.66 4.94 4.09
C HIS A 25 7.20 3.49 3.96
N GLY A 26 8.12 2.52 3.97
CA GLY A 26 7.83 1.09 3.90
C GLY A 26 7.83 0.44 5.28
N ARG A 27 6.72 -0.20 5.66
CA ARG A 27 6.68 -1.11 6.80
C ARG A 27 6.82 -2.56 6.32
N GLY A 28 7.72 -3.30 6.95
CA GLY A 28 7.88 -4.73 6.72
C GLY A 28 6.75 -5.52 7.38
N LEU A 29 5.72 -5.89 6.61
CA LEU A 29 4.67 -6.78 7.10
C LEU A 29 4.87 -8.21 6.59
N CYS A 30 4.45 -9.20 7.40
CA CYS A 30 4.22 -10.54 6.88
C CYS A 30 3.06 -10.51 5.87
N VAL A 31 3.00 -11.49 4.98
CA VAL A 31 2.00 -11.52 3.88
C VAL A 31 0.57 -11.45 4.41
N ALA A 32 0.27 -12.15 5.52
CA ALA A 32 -1.05 -12.13 6.14
C ALA A 32 -1.43 -10.74 6.65
N CYS A 33 -0.50 -10.05 7.34
CA CYS A 33 -0.71 -8.69 7.83
C CYS A 33 -0.85 -7.68 6.68
N HIS A 34 -0.06 -7.81 5.61
CA HIS A 34 -0.17 -6.97 4.42
C HIS A 34 -1.54 -7.12 3.73
N ASN A 35 -1.99 -8.36 3.54
CA ASN A 35 -3.27 -8.63 2.89
C ASN A 35 -4.47 -8.12 3.71
N ALA A 36 -4.42 -8.25 5.04
CA ALA A 36 -5.47 -7.72 5.93
C ALA A 36 -5.55 -6.18 5.86
N GLN A 37 -4.39 -5.51 5.81
CA GLN A 37 -4.30 -4.05 5.72
C GLN A 37 -4.78 -3.54 4.36
N THR A 38 -4.33 -4.15 3.26
CA THR A 38 -4.82 -3.85 1.91
C THR A 38 -6.34 -4.04 1.82
N ALA A 39 -6.88 -5.16 2.35
CA ALA A 39 -8.32 -5.41 2.31
C ALA A 39 -9.15 -4.37 3.09
N ARG A 40 -8.61 -3.84 4.20
CA ARG A 40 -9.28 -2.85 5.04
C ARG A 40 -9.18 -1.42 4.50
N LEU A 41 -8.00 -1.03 4.05
CA LEU A 41 -7.69 0.37 3.72
C LEU A 41 -7.82 0.68 2.24
N GLN A 42 -7.84 -0.33 1.37
CA GLN A 42 -7.83 -0.17 -0.08
C GLN A 42 -9.04 -0.87 -0.74
N PRO A 43 -10.30 -0.53 -0.37
CA PRO A 43 -11.53 -1.21 -0.85
C PRO A 43 -11.89 -0.98 -2.34
N GLY A 44 -10.91 -0.69 -3.20
CA GLY A 44 -11.05 -0.59 -4.66
C GLY A 44 -10.06 -1.45 -5.46
N HIS A 45 -9.18 -2.20 -4.79
CA HIS A 45 -8.11 -2.95 -5.46
C HIS A 45 -8.43 -4.43 -5.67
N ARG A 46 -9.61 -4.91 -5.26
CA ARG A 46 -9.86 -6.35 -5.28
C ARG A 46 -10.30 -6.88 -6.63
N PHE A 47 -11.12 -6.19 -7.42
CA PHE A 47 -11.46 -6.63 -8.78
C PHE A 47 -11.96 -5.43 -9.61
N GLY A 48 -11.05 -4.75 -10.29
CA GLY A 48 -11.38 -3.95 -11.47
C GLY A 48 -11.21 -4.81 -12.72
N ARG A 49 -12.10 -5.79 -12.94
CA ARG A 49 -12.32 -6.33 -14.29
C ARG A 49 -13.48 -5.56 -14.87
N GLU A 50 -13.16 -4.48 -15.59
CA GLU A 50 -14.07 -3.89 -16.54
C GLU A 50 -14.25 -4.88 -17.70
N ARG A 51 -15.50 -5.24 -17.97
CA ARG A 51 -15.98 -5.79 -19.24
C ARG A 51 -17.14 -4.93 -19.68
#